data_AF-V5IJF2-F1
#
_entry.id   AF-V5IJF2-F1
#
_cell.length_a   1.000
_cell.length_b   1.000
_cell.length_c   1.000
_cell.angle_alpha   90.00
_cell.angle_beta   90.00
_cell.angle_gamma   90.00
#
_symmetry.space_group_name_H-M   'P 1'
#
loop_
_entity.id
_entity.type
_entity.pdbx_description
1 polymer ?
#
loop_
_entity_poly.entity_id
_entity_poly.type
_entity_poly.pdbx_seq_one_letter_code
_entity_poly.pdbx_strand_id
1 'polypeptide(L)'
;GACEGKRCDSDKVYKCYKDAAYKIHLWSDRFSAGSAAQNCGWAKNVSACTEGLITNGCTDEVKGRIRILEEGFEKTRTSICDPNLLKSLLDWNECYNQEVFEQCLDASHHQMEELEGSGKFSHKDVECRMMRNQMGCMPSAATGCPPSTSLALEAMRNYGSTRLDIEDCPRPGG
;
A
#
# COMPACT_ATOMS: atom_id res chain seq x y z
N GLY A 1 25.98 35.78 -3.66
CA GLY A 1 25.80 34.78 -2.60
C GLY A 1 25.06 33.62 -3.20
N ALA A 2 25.65 32.43 -3.19
CA ALA A 2 24.98 31.23 -3.69
C ALA A 2 23.73 30.97 -2.83
N CYS A 3 22.59 30.74 -3.47
CA CYS A 3 21.39 30.27 -2.78
C CYS A 3 21.69 28.87 -2.24
N GLU A 4 22.13 28.78 -0.97
CA GLU A 4 22.15 27.51 -0.25
C GLU A 4 20.72 26.97 -0.25
N GLY A 5 20.48 25.94 -1.05
CA GLY A 5 19.21 25.24 -1.08
C GLY A 5 18.86 24.83 0.35
N LYS A 6 17.67 25.19 0.83
CA LYS A 6 17.21 24.75 2.15
C LYS A 6 17.26 23.23 2.19
N ARG A 7 17.85 22.67 3.25
CA ARG A 7 17.94 21.22 3.44
C ARG A 7 16.56 20.58 3.36
N CYS A 8 16.45 19.52 2.57
CA CYS A 8 15.26 18.68 2.40
C CYS A 8 15.68 17.21 2.53
N ASP A 9 15.13 16.51 3.52
CA ASP A 9 15.41 15.09 3.80
C ASP A 9 14.31 14.17 3.21
N SER A 10 13.64 14.58 2.11
CA SER A 10 12.53 13.83 1.51
C SER A 10 12.86 12.36 1.26
N ASP A 11 14.03 12.08 0.71
CA ASP A 11 14.43 10.70 0.37
C ASP A 11 14.52 9.81 1.61
N LYS A 12 14.93 10.37 2.75
CA LYS A 12 14.97 9.65 4.04
C LYS A 12 13.57 9.41 4.57
N VAL A 13 12.66 10.39 4.43
CA VAL A 13 11.25 10.24 4.80
C VAL A 13 10.62 9.10 4.00
N TYR A 14 10.72 9.14 2.66
CA TYR A 14 10.23 8.08 1.78
C TYR A 14 10.81 6.72 2.14
N LYS A 15 12.12 6.66 2.42
CA LYS A 15 12.77 5.42 2.85
C LYS A 15 12.18 4.86 4.14
N CYS A 16 11.91 5.69 5.15
CA CYS A 16 11.28 5.25 6.40
C CYS A 16 9.92 4.59 6.16
N TYR A 17 9.07 5.22 5.35
CA TYR A 17 7.76 4.67 4.98
C TYR A 17 7.88 3.40 4.14
N LYS A 18 8.79 3.38 3.16
CA LYS A 18 9.07 2.21 2.31
C LYS A 18 9.54 1.03 3.15
N ASP A 19 10.54 1.22 4.01
CA ASP A 19 11.10 0.15 4.84
C ASP A 19 10.06 -0.44 5.81
N ALA A 20 9.10 0.35 6.29
CA ALA A 20 8.02 -0.16 7.13
C ALA A 20 6.93 -0.88 6.31
N ALA A 21 6.49 -0.29 5.20
CA ALA A 21 5.46 -0.88 4.34
C ALA A 21 5.89 -2.24 3.75
N TYR A 22 7.17 -2.37 3.39
CA TYR A 22 7.70 -3.62 2.82
C TYR A 22 7.86 -4.74 3.85
N LYS A 23 7.91 -4.41 5.14
CA LYS A 23 7.90 -5.42 6.22
C LYS A 23 6.49 -5.92 6.52
N ILE A 24 5.47 -5.09 6.29
CA ILE A 24 4.08 -5.46 6.55
C ILE A 24 3.65 -6.58 5.62
N HIS A 25 3.14 -7.67 6.21
CA HIS A 25 2.59 -8.81 5.47
C HIS A 25 1.18 -9.12 5.96
N LEU A 26 0.17 -8.75 5.18
CA LEU A 26 -1.25 -8.99 5.50
C LEU A 26 -1.81 -10.25 4.83
N TRP A 27 -1.03 -10.86 3.94
CA TRP A 27 -1.44 -12.03 3.18
C TRP A 27 -0.46 -13.17 3.45
N SER A 28 -0.91 -14.16 4.21
CA SER A 28 -0.22 -15.44 4.39
C SER A 28 -1.19 -16.46 4.95
N ASP A 29 -1.09 -17.68 4.44
CA ASP A 29 -1.65 -18.92 5.00
C ASP A 29 -1.29 -19.15 6.49
N ARG A 30 -0.26 -18.45 6.99
CA ARG A 30 0.24 -18.52 8.36
C ARG A 30 0.05 -17.23 9.15
N PHE A 31 -0.88 -16.37 8.73
CA PHE A 31 -1.16 -15.14 9.47
C PHE A 31 -1.62 -15.46 10.89
N SER A 32 -0.94 -14.87 11.88
CA SER A 32 -1.10 -15.20 13.29
C SER A 32 -1.18 -13.95 14.16
N ALA A 33 -1.54 -14.10 15.43
CA ALA A 33 -1.50 -13.00 16.40
C ALA A 33 -0.09 -12.38 16.51
N GLY A 34 0.96 -13.20 16.41
CA GLY A 34 2.34 -12.72 16.38
C GLY A 34 2.62 -11.86 15.14
N SER A 35 2.17 -12.30 13.96
CA SER A 35 2.31 -11.56 12.70
C SER A 35 1.55 -10.23 12.75
N ALA A 36 0.32 -10.23 13.29
CA ALA A 36 -0.47 -9.01 13.47
C ALA A 36 0.22 -8.00 14.39
N ALA A 37 0.75 -8.46 15.52
CA ALA A 37 1.50 -7.61 16.45
C ALA A 37 2.78 -7.04 15.82
N GLN A 38 3.52 -7.86 15.06
CA GLN A 38 4.72 -7.41 14.33
C GLN A 38 4.39 -6.36 13.28
N ASN A 39 3.36 -6.59 12.46
CA ASN A 39 2.90 -5.62 11.45
C ASN A 39 2.54 -4.27 12.09
N CYS A 40 1.76 -4.29 13.18
CA CYS A 40 1.42 -3.07 13.89
C CYS A 40 2.67 -2.39 14.50
N GLY A 41 3.61 -3.16 15.02
CA GLY A 41 4.90 -2.66 15.52
C GLY A 41 5.71 -1.94 14.44
N TRP A 42 5.82 -2.53 13.24
CA TRP A 42 6.50 -1.89 12.11
C TRP A 42 5.81 -0.61 11.67
N ALA A 43 4.47 -0.61 11.60
CA ALA A 43 3.70 0.59 11.26
C ALA A 43 3.87 1.72 12.30
N LYS A 44 3.95 1.38 13.60
CA LYS A 44 4.19 2.36 14.66
C LYS A 44 5.61 2.93 14.67
N ASN A 45 6.60 2.14 14.30
CA ASN A 45 8.01 2.55 14.34
C ASN A 45 8.41 3.59 13.28
N VAL A 46 7.54 3.88 12.31
CA VAL A 46 7.82 4.91 11.30
C VAL A 46 8.04 6.28 11.93
N SER A 47 7.27 6.63 12.97
CA SER A 47 7.41 7.93 13.63
C SER A 47 8.83 8.16 14.18
N ALA A 48 9.42 7.13 14.79
CA ALA A 48 10.79 7.16 15.28
C ALA A 48 11.82 7.27 14.13
N CYS A 49 11.56 6.63 12.99
CA CYS A 49 12.42 6.75 11.82
C CYS A 49 12.39 8.17 11.21
N THR A 50 11.23 8.80 11.21
CA THR A 50 11.04 10.15 10.66
C THR A 50 11.42 11.28 11.62
N GLU A 51 11.72 10.95 12.88
CA GLU A 51 12.05 11.93 13.91
C GLU A 51 13.29 12.76 13.52
N GLY A 52 13.17 14.08 13.56
CA GLY A 52 14.26 15.01 13.23
C GLY A 52 14.57 15.18 11.74
N LEU A 53 13.82 14.54 10.82
CA LEU A 53 13.97 14.75 9.38
C LEU A 53 13.38 16.10 8.95
N ILE A 54 14.08 16.84 8.09
CA ILE A 54 13.69 18.19 7.69
C ILE A 54 12.92 18.16 6.35
N THR A 55 11.62 18.47 6.37
CA THR A 55 10.78 18.58 5.17
C THR A 55 10.41 20.01 4.79
N ASN A 56 10.57 20.97 5.71
CA ASN A 56 10.22 22.39 5.48
C ASN A 56 11.02 23.05 4.35
N GLY A 57 12.23 22.58 4.07
CA GLY A 57 13.07 23.05 2.98
C GLY A 57 12.72 22.48 1.59
N CYS A 58 11.83 21.48 1.52
CA CYS A 58 11.41 20.88 0.26
C CYS A 58 10.50 21.81 -0.56
N THR A 59 10.39 21.54 -1.86
CA THR A 59 9.42 22.20 -2.74
C THR A 59 7.98 21.87 -2.32
N ASP A 60 7.02 22.71 -2.71
CA ASP A 60 5.61 22.48 -2.36
C ASP A 60 5.06 21.20 -2.98
N GLU A 61 5.54 20.83 -4.17
CA GLU A 61 5.24 19.54 -4.80
C GLU A 61 5.69 18.36 -3.93
N VAL A 62 6.95 18.37 -3.46
CA VAL A 62 7.49 17.30 -2.61
C VAL A 62 6.77 17.25 -1.26
N LYS A 63 6.46 18.41 -0.66
CA LYS A 63 5.66 18.48 0.57
C LYS A 63 4.26 17.88 0.37
N GLY A 64 3.62 18.18 -0.76
CA GLY A 64 2.32 17.62 -1.12
C GLY A 64 2.37 16.09 -1.22
N ARG A 65 3.39 15.55 -1.89
CA ARG A 65 3.56 14.10 -2.03
C ARG A 65 3.88 13.41 -0.69
N ILE A 66 4.71 14.02 0.17
CA ILE A 66 4.97 13.51 1.53
C ILE A 66 3.69 13.49 2.34
N ARG A 67 2.91 14.59 2.34
CA ARG A 67 1.64 14.65 3.07
C ARG A 67 0.67 13.55 2.66
N ILE A 68 0.54 13.32 1.35
CA ILE A 68 -0.27 12.23 0.80
C ILE A 68 0.18 10.87 1.35
N LEU A 69 1.49 10.61 1.34
CA LEU A 69 2.06 9.38 1.87
C LEU A 69 1.79 9.22 3.37
N GLU A 70 1.98 10.28 4.16
CA GLU A 70 1.72 10.29 5.60
C GLU A 70 0.24 9.97 5.90
N GLU A 71 -0.69 10.62 5.21
CA GLU A 71 -2.13 10.40 5.34
C GLU A 71 -2.54 8.97 4.93
N GLY A 72 -1.98 8.45 3.84
CA GLY A 72 -2.22 7.07 3.38
C GLY A 72 -1.68 6.04 4.36
N PHE A 73 -0.44 6.23 4.82
CA PHE A 73 0.19 5.33 5.77
C PHE A 73 -0.49 5.36 7.14
N GLU A 74 -1.05 6.50 7.57
CA GLU A 74 -1.83 6.59 8.81
C GLU A 74 -3.07 5.69 8.78
N LYS A 75 -3.77 5.65 7.64
CA LYS A 75 -4.91 4.73 7.45
C LYS A 75 -4.44 3.28 7.51
N THR A 76 -3.33 2.96 6.86
CA THR A 76 -2.71 1.63 6.93
C THR A 76 -2.36 1.25 8.36
N ARG A 77 -1.69 2.12 9.10
CA ARG A 77 -1.34 1.91 10.51
C ARG A 77 -2.59 1.65 11.34
N THR A 78 -3.63 2.47 11.17
CA THR A 78 -4.89 2.35 11.90
C THR A 78 -5.54 1.00 11.65
N SER A 79 -5.72 0.60 10.39
CA SER A 79 -6.34 -0.68 10.05
C SER A 79 -5.49 -1.86 10.52
N ILE A 80 -4.17 -1.82 10.36
CA ILE A 80 -3.25 -2.91 10.74
C ILE A 80 -3.16 -3.11 12.24
N CYS A 81 -3.28 -2.03 13.00
CA CYS A 81 -3.27 -2.06 14.45
C CYS A 81 -4.65 -2.31 15.07
N ASP A 82 -5.70 -2.54 14.27
CA ASP A 82 -7.02 -2.85 14.80
C ASP A 82 -6.98 -4.22 15.53
N PRO A 83 -7.45 -4.31 16.79
CA PRO A 83 -7.41 -5.54 17.56
C PRO A 83 -8.25 -6.69 16.95
N ASN A 84 -9.25 -6.37 16.14
CA ASN A 84 -10.12 -7.33 15.46
C ASN A 84 -9.59 -7.74 14.08
N LEU A 85 -8.53 -7.10 13.57
CA LEU A 85 -7.99 -7.40 12.25
C LEU A 85 -7.60 -8.87 12.11
N LEU A 86 -6.96 -9.44 13.14
CA LEU A 86 -6.53 -10.85 13.10
C LEU A 86 -7.71 -11.77 12.80
N LYS A 87 -8.81 -11.61 13.54
CA LYS A 87 -10.02 -12.41 13.33
C LYS A 87 -10.57 -12.19 11.92
N SER A 88 -10.65 -10.94 11.49
CA SER A 88 -11.12 -10.59 10.15
C SER A 88 -10.30 -11.22 9.03
N LEU A 89 -8.97 -11.27 9.18
CA LEU A 89 -8.04 -11.89 8.22
C LEU A 89 -8.18 -13.42 8.21
N LEU A 90 -8.40 -14.05 9.35
CA LEU A 90 -8.66 -15.49 9.45
C LEU A 90 -9.99 -15.86 8.76
N ASP A 91 -11.06 -15.13 9.09
CA ASP A 91 -12.37 -15.30 8.44
C ASP A 91 -12.27 -15.11 6.92
N TRP A 92 -11.46 -14.12 6.48
CA TRP A 92 -11.21 -13.90 5.07
C TRP A 92 -10.44 -15.03 4.42
N ASN A 93 -9.40 -15.55 5.06
CA ASN A 93 -8.61 -16.67 4.55
C ASN A 93 -9.43 -17.94 4.39
N GLU A 94 -10.37 -18.22 5.30
CA GLU A 94 -11.27 -19.37 5.20
C GLU A 94 -12.28 -19.26 4.05
N CYS A 95 -12.73 -18.05 3.73
CA CYS A 95 -13.69 -17.82 2.65
C CYS A 95 -13.05 -17.39 1.33
N TYR A 96 -11.72 -17.26 1.27
CA TYR A 96 -11.02 -16.75 0.12
C TYR A 96 -11.19 -17.68 -1.09
N ASN A 97 -11.71 -17.12 -2.18
CA ASN A 97 -11.85 -17.83 -3.43
C ASN A 97 -10.65 -17.55 -4.36
N GLN A 98 -9.69 -18.47 -4.36
CA GLN A 98 -8.49 -18.37 -5.20
C GLN A 98 -8.82 -18.34 -6.70
N GLU A 99 -9.79 -19.13 -7.16
CA GLU A 99 -10.18 -19.17 -8.58
C GLU A 99 -10.71 -17.80 -9.04
N VAL A 100 -11.55 -17.16 -8.24
CA VAL A 100 -12.06 -15.80 -8.54
C VAL A 100 -10.93 -14.76 -8.54
N PHE A 101 -9.95 -14.91 -7.65
CA PHE A 101 -8.79 -14.03 -7.64
C PHE A 101 -7.96 -14.17 -8.91
N GLU A 102 -7.63 -15.41 -9.29
CA GLU A 102 -6.84 -15.72 -10.49
C GLU A 102 -7.57 -15.26 -11.77
N GLN A 103 -8.87 -15.51 -11.88
CA GLN A 103 -9.68 -15.02 -13.00
C GLN A 103 -9.66 -13.48 -13.09
N CYS A 104 -9.69 -12.78 -11.96
CA CYS A 104 -9.58 -11.32 -11.94
C CYS A 104 -8.19 -10.84 -12.37
N LEU A 105 -7.12 -11.51 -11.94
CA LEU A 105 -5.76 -11.20 -12.36
C LEU A 105 -5.56 -11.45 -13.85
N ASP A 106 -6.05 -12.57 -14.38
CA ASP A 106 -5.96 -12.90 -15.81
C ASP A 106 -6.68 -11.85 -16.66
N ALA A 107 -7.92 -11.50 -16.29
CA ALA A 107 -8.65 -10.42 -16.97
C ALA A 107 -7.90 -9.08 -16.94
N SER A 108 -7.20 -8.81 -15.84
CA SER A 108 -6.35 -7.62 -15.70
C SER A 108 -5.07 -7.71 -16.54
N HIS A 109 -4.45 -8.89 -16.64
CA HIS A 109 -3.27 -9.13 -17.48
C HIS A 109 -3.57 -8.95 -18.96
N HIS A 110 -4.68 -9.50 -19.45
CA HIS A 110 -5.13 -9.29 -20.83
C HIS A 110 -5.27 -7.80 -21.17
N GLN A 111 -5.82 -6.99 -20.26
CA GLN A 111 -5.90 -5.53 -20.46
C GLN A 111 -4.52 -4.86 -20.50
N MET A 112 -3.54 -5.37 -19.75
CA MET A 112 -2.19 -4.80 -19.75
C MET A 112 -1.40 -5.16 -20.99
N GLU A 113 -1.48 -6.39 -21.50
CA GLU A 113 -0.81 -6.80 -22.75
C GLU A 113 -1.26 -5.92 -23.93
N GLU A 114 -2.55 -5.61 -24.01
CA GLU A 114 -3.10 -4.68 -25.01
C GLU A 114 -2.51 -3.26 -24.88
N LEU A 115 -2.26 -2.81 -23.65
CA LEU A 115 -1.71 -1.48 -23.35
C LEU A 115 -0.19 -1.43 -23.58
N GLU A 116 0.57 -2.47 -23.23
CA GLU A 116 2.00 -2.58 -23.49
C GLU A 116 2.29 -2.62 -24.99
N GLY A 117 1.52 -3.41 -25.75
CA GLY A 117 1.61 -3.48 -27.21
C GLY A 117 1.32 -2.15 -27.91
N SER A 118 0.67 -1.20 -27.23
CA SER A 118 0.38 0.13 -27.76
C SER A 118 1.56 1.11 -27.66
N GLY A 119 2.61 0.78 -26.89
CA GLY A 119 3.78 1.63 -26.66
C GLY A 119 3.51 2.94 -25.92
N LYS A 120 2.32 3.09 -25.32
CA LYS A 120 1.84 4.34 -24.71
C LYS A 120 2.25 4.55 -23.24
N PHE A 121 2.88 3.56 -22.62
CA PHE A 121 3.15 3.56 -21.17
C PHE A 121 4.63 3.35 -20.88
N SER A 122 5.12 4.05 -19.86
CA SER A 122 6.45 3.78 -19.32
C SER A 122 6.46 2.47 -18.53
N HIS A 123 7.64 1.90 -18.29
CA HIS A 123 7.79 0.72 -17.44
C HIS A 123 7.18 0.93 -16.03
N LYS A 124 7.37 2.13 -15.45
CA LYS A 124 6.78 2.49 -14.14
C LYS A 124 5.25 2.50 -14.19
N ASP A 125 4.65 2.95 -15.30
CA ASP A 125 3.20 2.95 -15.47
C ASP A 125 2.64 1.52 -15.49
N VAL A 126 3.35 0.61 -16.15
CA VAL A 126 3.01 -0.82 -16.16
C VAL A 126 3.07 -1.38 -14.74
N GLU A 127 4.18 -1.20 -14.00
CA GLU A 127 4.32 -1.69 -12.63
C GLU A 127 3.22 -1.15 -11.70
N CYS A 128 2.91 0.14 -11.81
CA CYS A 128 1.85 0.77 -11.03
C CYS A 128 0.46 0.22 -11.36
N ARG A 129 0.20 -0.11 -12.63
CA ARG A 129 -1.03 -0.77 -13.05
C ARG A 129 -1.10 -2.20 -12.53
N MET A 130 -0.01 -2.96 -12.61
CA MET A 130 0.08 -4.31 -12.04
C MET A 130 -0.26 -4.32 -10.55
N MET A 131 0.40 -3.45 -9.77
CA MET A 131 0.12 -3.32 -8.34
C MET A 131 -1.34 -2.94 -8.07
N ARG A 132 -1.89 -1.97 -8.82
CA ARG A 132 -3.29 -1.56 -8.67
C ARG A 132 -4.25 -2.70 -8.97
N ASN A 133 -4.01 -3.44 -10.05
CA ASN A 133 -4.86 -4.55 -10.48
C ASN A 133 -4.84 -5.67 -9.44
N GLN A 134 -3.65 -6.03 -8.95
CA GLN A 134 -3.51 -7.03 -7.89
C GLN A 134 -4.29 -6.63 -6.64
N MET A 135 -4.12 -5.39 -6.16
CA MET A 135 -4.85 -4.90 -4.99
C MET A 135 -6.35 -4.74 -5.24
N GLY A 136 -6.75 -4.44 -6.49
CA GLY A 136 -8.14 -4.33 -6.93
C GLY A 136 -8.85 -5.68 -7.04
N CYS A 137 -8.13 -6.77 -7.26
CA CYS A 137 -8.67 -8.13 -7.33
C CYS A 137 -8.88 -8.78 -5.97
N MET A 138 -8.14 -8.35 -4.93
CA MET A 138 -8.26 -8.94 -3.58
C MET A 138 -9.71 -8.92 -3.04
N PRO A 139 -10.49 -7.84 -3.17
CA PRO A 139 -11.89 -7.82 -2.72
C PRO A 139 -12.80 -8.78 -3.50
N SER A 140 -12.56 -9.02 -4.79
CA SER A 140 -13.37 -9.93 -5.60
C SER A 140 -13.31 -11.36 -5.07
N ALA A 141 -12.15 -11.75 -4.57
CA ALA A 141 -11.92 -13.04 -3.94
C ALA A 141 -12.63 -13.21 -2.59
N ALA A 142 -13.20 -12.13 -2.04
CA ALA A 142 -14.02 -12.14 -0.84
C ALA A 142 -15.53 -12.11 -1.15
N THR A 143 -15.93 -12.31 -2.40
CA THR A 143 -17.35 -12.34 -2.78
C THR A 143 -18.06 -13.48 -2.05
N GLY A 144 -19.10 -13.16 -1.28
CA GLY A 144 -19.84 -14.14 -0.47
C GLY A 144 -19.26 -14.40 0.93
N CYS A 145 -18.14 -13.77 1.28
CA CYS A 145 -17.59 -13.83 2.63
C CYS A 145 -18.49 -13.16 3.68
N PRO A 146 -18.38 -13.56 4.97
CA PRO A 146 -19.16 -12.94 6.03
C PRO A 146 -18.78 -11.47 6.25
N PRO A 147 -19.67 -10.63 6.81
CA PRO A 147 -19.38 -9.22 7.10
C PRO A 147 -18.16 -8.99 8.02
N SER A 148 -17.77 -10.00 8.79
CA SER A 148 -16.59 -9.97 9.65
C SER A 148 -15.27 -9.82 8.89
N THR A 149 -15.23 -10.05 7.56
CA THR A 149 -14.03 -9.83 6.72
C THR A 149 -13.82 -8.38 6.30
N SER A 150 -14.75 -7.49 6.63
CA SER A 150 -14.71 -6.07 6.22
C SER A 150 -13.42 -5.35 6.64
N LEU A 151 -12.94 -5.58 7.87
CA LEU A 151 -11.70 -4.98 8.36
C LEU A 151 -10.46 -5.49 7.61
N ALA A 152 -10.40 -6.78 7.27
CA ALA A 152 -9.33 -7.35 6.45
C ALA A 152 -9.29 -6.71 5.05
N LEU A 153 -10.45 -6.57 4.42
CA LEU A 153 -10.56 -5.91 3.11
C LEU A 153 -10.17 -4.43 3.16
N GLU A 154 -10.56 -3.73 4.21
CA GLU A 154 -10.18 -2.34 4.43
C GLU A 154 -8.66 -2.20 4.66
N ALA A 155 -8.07 -3.04 5.52
CA ALA A 155 -6.64 -3.05 5.78
C ALA A 155 -5.83 -3.30 4.49
N MET A 156 -6.28 -4.25 3.66
CA MET A 156 -5.66 -4.52 2.36
C MET A 156 -5.78 -3.34 1.40
N ARG A 157 -6.93 -2.68 1.32
CA ARG A 157 -7.12 -1.48 0.48
C ARG A 157 -6.22 -0.33 0.92
N ASN A 158 -6.15 -0.07 2.23
CA ASN A 158 -5.31 0.99 2.79
C ASN A 158 -3.82 0.68 2.56
N TYR A 159 -3.40 -0.55 2.83
CA TYR A 159 -2.04 -1.01 2.56
C TYR A 159 -1.66 -0.89 1.08
N GLY A 160 -2.55 -1.34 0.18
CA GLY A 160 -2.34 -1.24 -1.27
C GLY A 160 -2.22 0.20 -1.75
N SER A 161 -3.07 1.10 -1.24
CA SER A 161 -3.01 2.52 -1.56
C SER A 161 -1.68 3.14 -1.09
N THR A 162 -1.25 2.79 0.13
CA THR A 162 0.04 3.23 0.69
C THR A 162 1.21 2.75 -0.16
N ARG A 163 1.19 1.50 -0.62
CA ARG A 163 2.20 0.98 -1.53
C ARG A 163 2.27 1.76 -2.84
N LEU A 164 1.11 2.09 -3.42
CA LEU A 164 1.05 2.91 -4.64
C LEU A 164 1.61 4.32 -4.40
N ASP A 165 1.31 4.94 -3.25
CA ASP A 165 1.85 6.26 -2.89
C ASP A 165 3.38 6.21 -2.68
N ILE A 166 3.91 5.12 -2.12
CA ILE A 166 5.37 4.90 -1.93
C ILE A 166 6.11 4.75 -3.26
N GLU A 167 5.56 3.99 -4.18
CA GLU A 167 6.15 3.81 -5.53
C GLU A 167 5.84 4.99 -6.46
N ASP A 168 5.18 6.03 -5.94
CA ASP A 168 4.84 7.24 -6.68
C ASP A 168 4.05 6.93 -7.95
N CYS A 169 3.04 6.08 -7.78
CA CYS A 169 2.15 5.68 -8.85
C CYS A 169 1.10 6.76 -9.14
N PRO A 170 0.87 7.11 -10.42
CA PRO A 170 -0.14 8.09 -10.78
C PRO A 170 -1.52 7.64 -10.29
N ARG A 171 -2.28 8.54 -9.63
CA ARG A 171 -3.65 8.23 -9.22
C ARG A 171 -4.59 8.22 -10.44
N PRO A 172 -5.67 7.41 -10.43
CA PRO A 172 -6.62 7.40 -11.54
C PRO A 172 -7.20 8.81 -11.77
N GLY A 173 -7.12 9.33 -13.00
CA GLY A 173 -7.66 10.63 -13.39
C GLY A 173 -6.66 11.79 -13.46
N GLY A 174 -5.36 11.51 -13.32
CA GLY A 174 -4.26 12.44 -13.65
C GLY A 174 -3.75 12.24 -15.06
#